data_AF-A0ABD2JZR4-F1
#
_entry.id   AF-A0ABD2JZR4-F1
#
_cell.length_a   1.000
_cell.length_b   1.000
_cell.length_c   1.000
_cell.angle_alpha   90.00
_cell.angle_beta   90.00
_cell.angle_gamma   90.00
#
_symmetry.space_group_name_H-M   'P 1'
#
loop_
_entity.id
_entity.type
_entity.pdbx_description
1 polymer ?
#
loop_
_entity_poly.entity_id
_entity_poly.type
_entity_poly.pdbx_seq_one_letter_code
_entity_poly.pdbx_strand_id
1 'polypeptide(L)'
;MKLAICNLVLATTTRPNFVADYLLYFMNKYRDFSYVDFLRIGEPSDDIKQVLIAVSKLRNCTSNSYKMPGVEVTWDLHSAASQFLNLFRKYAKDPFLDRDLLGFRDSWTGTESNDVESKKAH
;
A
#
# COMPACT_ATOMS: atom_id res chain seq x y z
N MET A 1 13.50 -6.56 -1.71
CA MET A 1 12.74 -5.34 -2.05
C MET A 1 12.85 -4.22 -0.99
N LYS A 2 13.14 -4.50 0.29
CA LYS A 2 13.25 -3.48 1.35
C LYS A 2 14.22 -2.32 1.05
N LEU A 3 15.39 -2.61 0.47
CA LEU A 3 16.35 -1.59 0.04
C LEU A 3 15.77 -0.60 -1.00
N ALA A 4 14.88 -1.09 -1.88
CA ALA A 4 14.22 -0.25 -2.89
C ALA A 4 13.20 0.71 -2.24
N ILE A 5 12.50 0.27 -1.19
CA ILE A 5 11.62 1.14 -0.39
C ILE A 5 12.45 2.26 0.23
N CYS A 6 13.64 1.96 0.78
CA CYS A 6 14.54 2.96 1.38
C CYS A 6 15.30 3.84 0.38
N ASN A 7 15.04 3.72 -0.93
CA ASN A 7 15.76 4.45 -1.98
C ASN A 7 17.27 4.15 -2.05
N LEU A 8 17.69 2.97 -1.59
CA LEU A 8 19.09 2.53 -1.59
C LEU A 8 19.48 1.75 -2.86
N VAL A 9 18.51 1.49 -3.75
CA VAL A 9 18.71 0.81 -5.04
C VAL A 9 18.27 1.73 -6.17
N LEU A 10 18.97 1.67 -7.31
CA LEU A 10 18.72 2.52 -8.46
C LEU A 10 17.31 2.28 -9.05
N ALA A 11 16.54 3.36 -9.20
CA ALA A 11 15.15 3.32 -9.67
C ALA A 11 14.99 2.72 -11.09
N THR A 12 16.04 2.77 -11.93
CA THR A 12 16.02 2.16 -13.27
C THR A 12 15.99 0.64 -13.23
N THR A 13 16.50 0.04 -12.14
CA THR A 13 16.50 -1.42 -11.94
C THR A 13 15.22 -1.89 -11.25
N THR A 14 14.65 -1.06 -10.38
CA THR A 14 13.44 -1.39 -9.62
C THR A 14 12.22 -0.70 -10.20
N ARG A 15 11.36 -1.47 -10.87
CA ARG A 15 10.05 -0.99 -11.33
C ARG A 15 9.22 -0.50 -10.13
N PRO A 16 8.90 0.81 -10.02
CA PRO A 16 8.24 1.39 -8.83
C PRO A 16 6.92 0.71 -8.48
N ASN A 17 6.18 0.24 -9.49
CA ASN A 17 4.91 -0.46 -9.31
C ASN A 17 5.05 -1.71 -8.42
N PHE A 18 6.10 -2.51 -8.62
CA PHE A 18 6.31 -3.73 -7.82
C PHE A 18 6.84 -3.41 -6.42
N VAL A 19 7.57 -2.32 -6.28
CA VAL A 19 8.05 -1.86 -4.97
C VAL A 19 6.89 -1.32 -4.14
N ALA A 20 5.97 -0.59 -4.77
CA ALA A 20 4.74 -0.10 -4.16
C ALA A 20 3.80 -1.25 -3.75
N ASP A 21 3.67 -2.26 -4.60
CA ASP A 21 2.91 -3.49 -4.31
C ASP A 21 3.49 -4.24 -3.09
N TYR A 22 4.82 -4.44 -3.08
CA TYR A 22 5.50 -5.03 -1.92
C TYR A 22 5.34 -4.20 -0.64
N LEU A 23 5.35 -2.86 -0.77
CA LEU A 23 5.11 -1.97 0.37
C LEU A 23 3.67 -2.12 0.89
N LEU A 24 2.67 -2.19 0.01
CA LEU A 24 1.27 -2.40 0.38
C LEU A 24 1.11 -3.74 1.14
N TYR A 25 1.67 -4.82 0.59
CA TYR A 25 1.73 -6.11 1.27
C TYR A 25 2.35 -6.01 2.66
N PHE A 26 3.48 -5.31 2.77
CA PHE A 26 4.19 -5.12 4.04
C PHE A 26 3.31 -4.37 5.06
N MET A 27 2.68 -3.27 4.66
CA MET A 27 1.80 -2.50 5.54
C MET A 27 0.59 -3.33 6.00
N ASN A 28 -0.04 -4.07 5.08
CA ASN A 28 -1.16 -4.96 5.39
C ASN A 28 -0.72 -6.09 6.34
N LYS A 29 0.48 -6.66 6.16
CA LYS A 29 1.05 -7.71 7.02
C LYS A 29 1.18 -7.25 8.47
N TYR A 30 1.67 -6.03 8.70
CA TYR A 30 1.85 -5.46 10.05
C TYR A 30 0.65 -4.67 10.55
N ARG A 31 -0.50 -4.75 9.86
CA ARG A 31 -1.74 -4.00 10.18
C ARG A 31 -1.52 -2.49 10.31
N ASP A 32 -0.57 -1.95 9.54
CA ASP A 32 -0.37 -0.51 9.45
C ASP A 32 -1.29 0.07 8.38
N PHE A 33 -2.50 0.45 8.79
CA PHE A 33 -3.51 1.04 7.91
C PHE A 33 -3.41 2.56 7.82
N SER A 34 -2.30 3.17 8.28
CA SER A 34 -2.11 4.63 8.22
C SER A 34 -2.26 5.17 6.79
N TYR A 35 -1.92 4.38 5.77
CA TYR A 35 -2.08 4.77 4.36
C TYR A 35 -3.56 4.96 3.96
N VAL A 36 -4.50 4.25 4.61
CA VAL A 36 -5.94 4.34 4.34
C VAL A 36 -6.45 5.72 4.74
N ASP A 37 -6.05 6.19 5.92
CA ASP A 37 -6.37 7.53 6.42
C ASP A 37 -5.74 8.63 5.55
N PHE A 38 -4.46 8.48 5.20
CA PHE A 38 -3.75 9.45 4.36
C PHE A 38 -4.32 9.57 2.95
N LEU A 39 -4.69 8.44 2.35
CA LEU A 39 -5.24 8.39 0.99
C LEU A 39 -6.76 8.54 0.96
N ARG A 40 -7.41 8.63 2.13
CA ARG A 40 -8.86 8.68 2.31
C ARG A 40 -9.58 7.55 1.58
N ILE A 41 -9.00 6.36 1.66
CA ILE A 41 -9.61 5.13 1.14
C ILE A 41 -10.52 4.60 2.26
N GLY A 42 -11.69 4.04 1.92
CA GLY A 42 -12.63 3.56 2.95
C GLY A 42 -12.14 2.31 3.69
N GLU A 43 -11.49 1.41 2.96
CA GLU A 43 -11.04 0.12 3.47
C GLU A 43 -9.62 -0.19 2.99
N PRO A 44 -8.82 -0.95 3.76
CA PRO A 44 -7.54 -1.45 3.29
C PRO A 44 -7.75 -2.36 2.06
N SER A 45 -6.98 -2.11 1.02
CA SER A 45 -7.06 -2.87 -0.24
C SER A 45 -5.79 -3.69 -0.43
N ASP A 46 -5.95 -4.85 -1.07
CA ASP A 46 -4.84 -5.70 -1.51
C ASP A 46 -4.48 -5.45 -2.99
N ASP A 47 -5.36 -4.77 -3.74
CA ASP A 47 -5.08 -4.43 -5.14
C ASP A 47 -4.33 -3.10 -5.22
N ILE A 48 -3.03 -3.19 -5.53
CA ILE A 48 -2.16 -2.03 -5.73
C ILE A 48 -2.72 -1.04 -6.76
N LYS A 49 -3.46 -1.48 -7.79
CA LYS A 49 -4.00 -0.57 -8.81
C LYS A 49 -5.03 0.39 -8.21
N GLN A 50 -5.89 -0.10 -7.31
CA GLN A 50 -6.90 0.72 -6.65
C GLN A 50 -6.24 1.79 -5.77
N VAL A 51 -5.22 1.40 -5.02
CA VAL A 51 -4.43 2.31 -4.18
C VAL A 51 -3.71 3.35 -5.02
N LEU A 52 -3.07 2.94 -6.12
CA LEU A 52 -2.39 3.87 -7.02
C LEU A 52 -3.36 4.85 -7.70
N ILE A 53 -4.56 4.41 -8.09
CA ILE A 53 -5.60 5.31 -8.61
C ILE A 53 -6.01 6.34 -7.54
N ALA A 54 -6.15 5.93 -6.28
CA ALA A 54 -6.46 6.86 -5.19
C ALA A 54 -5.33 7.89 -5.01
N VAL A 55 -4.07 7.46 -5.07
CA VAL A 55 -2.90 8.35 -5.04
C VAL A 55 -2.90 9.31 -6.25
N SER A 56 -3.16 8.80 -7.46
CA SER A 56 -3.25 9.62 -8.68
C SER A 56 -4.34 10.68 -8.56
N LYS A 57 -5.50 10.34 -7.99
CA LYS A 57 -6.59 11.28 -7.74
C LYS A 57 -6.20 12.36 -6.73
N LEU A 58 -5.57 11.97 -5.62
CA LEU A 58 -5.15 12.91 -4.57
C LEU A 58 -4.12 13.92 -5.08
N ARG A 59 -3.26 13.51 -6.01
CA ARG A 59 -2.13 14.30 -6.53
C ARG A 59 -2.35 14.83 -7.94
N ASN A 60 -3.55 14.66 -8.49
CA ASN A 60 -3.92 15.02 -9.87
C ASN A 60 -2.89 14.56 -10.92
N CYS A 61 -2.42 13.32 -10.80
CA CYS A 61 -1.40 12.76 -11.69
C CYS A 61 -2.05 12.11 -12.91
N THR A 62 -2.21 12.89 -13.97
CA THR A 62 -2.68 12.42 -15.27
C THR A 62 -1.50 12.30 -16.24
N SER A 63 -1.55 11.28 -17.10
CA SER A 63 -0.64 11.13 -18.22
C SER A 63 -1.42 10.96 -19.51
N ASN A 64 -0.95 11.66 -20.53
CA ASN A 64 -1.52 11.59 -21.87
C ASN A 64 -1.04 10.29 -22.52
N SER A 65 -1.97 9.34 -22.67
CA SER A 65 -1.71 8.12 -23.40
C SER A 65 -2.10 8.33 -24.86
N TYR A 66 -1.12 8.19 -25.76
CA TYR A 66 -1.36 8.21 -27.19
C TYR A 66 -1.88 6.83 -27.61
N LYS A 67 -3.19 6.75 -27.90
CA LYS A 67 -3.81 5.55 -28.48
C LYS A 67 -4.45 5.97 -29.80
N MET A 68 -3.98 5.49 -30.95
CA MET A 68 -4.66 5.79 -32.22
C MET A 68 -6.14 5.35 -32.13
N PRO A 69 -7.12 6.25 -32.35
CA PRO A 69 -7.08 7.49 -33.14
C PRO A 69 -7.08 8.82 -32.33
N GLY A 70 -6.64 8.86 -31.07
CA GLY A 70 -6.65 10.06 -30.24
C GLY A 70 -5.71 10.06 -29.02
N VAL A 71 -5.75 11.15 -28.24
CA VAL A 71 -5.07 11.23 -26.94
C VAL A 71 -6.13 10.97 -25.87
N GLU A 72 -6.00 9.86 -25.15
CA GLU A 72 -6.81 9.61 -23.96
C GLU A 72 -6.02 10.06 -22.73
N VAL A 73 -6.64 10.89 -21.89
CA VAL A 73 -6.08 11.26 -20.59
C VAL A 73 -6.32 10.09 -19.65
N THR A 74 -5.25 9.43 -19.22
CA THR A 74 -5.30 8.28 -18.30
C THR A 74 -4.57 8.61 -17.01
N TRP A 75 -4.86 7.87 -15.95
CA TRP A 75 -4.14 8.03 -14.68
C TRP A 75 -2.74 7.45 -14.79
N ASP A 76 -1.72 8.24 -14.40
CA ASP A 76 -0.34 7.77 -14.41
C ASP A 76 -0.05 6.93 -13.16
N LEU A 77 -0.12 5.62 -13.32
CA LEU A 77 0.19 4.68 -12.24
C LEU A 77 1.68 4.65 -11.88
N HIS A 78 2.58 4.93 -12.84
CA HIS A 78 4.02 4.89 -12.59
C HIS A 78 4.46 6.05 -11.71
N SER A 79 3.99 7.26 -12.04
CA SER A 79 4.23 8.45 -11.22
C SER A 79 3.54 8.34 -9.86
N ALA A 80 2.33 7.76 -9.82
CA ALA A 80 1.63 7.50 -8.56
C ALA A 80 2.38 6.53 -7.65
N ALA A 81 2.97 5.46 -8.18
CA ALA A 81 3.76 4.52 -7.40
C ALA A 81 4.98 5.20 -6.76
N SER A 82 5.68 6.03 -7.54
CA SER A 82 6.80 6.82 -7.02
C SER A 82 6.37 7.81 -5.93
N GLN A 83 5.20 8.43 -6.09
CA GLN A 83 4.64 9.31 -5.07
C GLN A 83 4.19 8.57 -3.81
N PHE A 84 3.58 7.39 -3.95
CA PHE A 84 3.21 6.54 -2.83
C PHE A 84 4.42 6.16 -1.99
N LEU A 85 5.51 5.73 -2.63
CA LEU A 85 6.78 5.45 -1.95
C LEU A 85 7.34 6.69 -1.24
N ASN A 86 7.27 7.86 -1.87
CA ASN A 86 7.73 9.11 -1.27
C ASN A 86 6.85 9.57 -0.09
N LEU A 87 5.55 9.30 -0.14
CA LEU A 87 4.64 9.55 0.98
C LEU A 87 5.02 8.67 2.17
N PHE A 88 5.24 7.37 1.93
CA PHE A 88 5.71 6.45 2.96
C PHE A 88 7.04 6.93 3.57
N ARG A 89 8.04 7.28 2.75
CA ARG A 89 9.34 7.75 3.26
C ARG A 89 9.25 9.00 4.13
N LYS A 90 8.26 9.88 3.89
CA LYS A 90 8.10 11.13 4.62
C LYS A 90 7.20 11.01 5.85
N TYR A 91 6.17 10.19 5.76
CA TYR A 91 5.07 10.13 6.73
C TYR A 91 4.90 8.72 7.33
N ALA A 92 5.86 7.81 7.12
CA ALA A 92 5.86 6.49 7.75
C ALA A 92 5.85 6.68 9.27
N LYS A 93 4.79 6.17 9.90
CA LYS A 93 4.70 6.05 11.34
C LYS A 93 5.83 5.20 11.89
N ASP A 94 6.13 4.10 11.18
CA ASP A 94 7.20 3.19 11.53
C ASP A 94 8.10 2.83 10.33
N PRO A 95 9.33 3.35 10.27
CA PRO A 95 10.24 3.11 9.14
C PRO A 95 10.97 1.76 9.21
N PHE A 96 10.74 0.95 10.25
CA PHE A 96 11.46 -0.32 10.46
C PHE A 96 10.93 -1.42 9.55
N LEU A 97 11.63 -1.68 8.45
CA LEU A 97 11.30 -2.75 7.49
C LEU A 97 11.78 -4.15 7.92
N ASP A 98 12.66 -4.24 8.93
CA ASP A 98 13.29 -5.50 9.38
C ASP A 98 12.73 -6.03 10.71
N ARG A 99 11.47 -5.72 11.03
CA ARG A 99 10.76 -6.21 12.22
C ARG A 99 10.78 -7.73 12.34
N ASP A 100 10.61 -8.43 11.22
CA ASP A 100 10.69 -9.91 11.14
C ASP A 100 12.02 -10.44 11.73
N LEU A 101 13.13 -9.70 11.58
CA LEU A 101 14.46 -10.12 12.04
C LEU A 101 14.64 -9.94 13.55
N LEU A 102 13.92 -8.98 14.14
CA LEU A 102 14.03 -8.63 15.56
C LEU A 102 13.17 -9.52 16.46
N GLY A 103 12.49 -10.54 15.92
CA GLY A 103 11.68 -11.46 16.72
C GLY A 103 10.44 -10.80 17.34
N PHE A 104 10.03 -9.63 16.84
CA PHE A 104 8.66 -9.11 17.05
C PHE A 104 7.71 -10.05 16.29
N ARG A 105 7.48 -11.23 16.87
CA ARG A 105 6.39 -12.10 16.47
C ARG A 105 5.14 -11.35 16.87
N ASP A 106 4.43 -10.81 15.88
CA ASP A 106 3.10 -10.23 16.10
C ASP A 106 2.34 -11.23 16.96
N SER A 107 2.02 -10.82 18.19
CA SER A 107 1.15 -11.59 19.06
C SER A 107 -0.16 -11.69 18.29
N TRP A 108 -0.34 -12.82 17.62
CA TRP A 108 -1.55 -13.18 16.93
C TRP A 108 -2.62 -13.34 18.01
N THR A 109 -3.24 -12.25 18.44
CA THR A 109 -4.56 -12.31 19.08
C THR A 109 -5.55 -12.53 17.95
N GLY A 110 -5.53 -13.77 17.43
CA GLY A 110 -6.73 -14.33 16.85
C GLY A 110 -7.77 -14.23 17.93
N THR A 111 -8.69 -13.28 17.79
CA THR A 111 -9.94 -13.32 18.52
C THR A 111 -10.59 -14.63 18.10
N GLU A 112 -10.43 -15.65 18.94
CA GLU A 112 -11.43 -16.68 19.13
C GLU A 112 -12.71 -15.94 19.51
N SER A 113 -13.48 -15.53 18.50
CA SER A 113 -14.92 -15.39 18.65
C SER A 113 -15.43 -16.80 18.83
N ASN A 114 -15.32 -17.28 20.07
CA ASN A 114 -16.08 -18.41 20.57
C ASN A 114 -17.52 -18.20 20.16
N ASP A 115 -18.03 -19.19 19.43
CA ASP A 115 -19.42 -19.57 19.39
C ASP A 115 -19.96 -19.64 20.83
N VAL A 116 -20.41 -18.50 21.36
CA VAL A 116 -21.27 -18.49 22.54
C VAL A 116 -22.67 -18.80 22.05
N GLU A 117 -22.86 -20.10 21.87
CA GLU A 117 -23.92 -20.82 22.54
C GLU A 117 -25.33 -20.24 22.34
N SER A 118 -25.95 -20.72 21.26
CA SER A 118 -27.23 -21.42 21.33
C SER A 118 -27.70 -21.76 22.76
N LYS A 119 -28.36 -20.82 23.45
CA LYS A 119 -29.27 -21.06 24.59
C LYS A 119 -30.00 -19.76 25.00
N LYS A 120 -30.99 -19.37 24.20
CA LYS A 120 -32.19 -18.72 24.72
C LYS A 120 -33.41 -19.49 24.22
N ALA A 121 -33.62 -20.63 24.86
CA ALA A 121 -34.92 -21.28 24.96
C ALA A 121 -35.34 -21.18 26.43
N HIS A 122 -36.04 -20.11 26.77
CA HIS A 122 -37.13 -20.09 27.75
C HIS A 122 -37.95 -18.81 27.55
#